data_AF-A0A415CIZ6-F1
#
_entry.id   AF-A0A415CIZ6-F1
#
_cell.length_a   1.000
_cell.length_b   1.000
_cell.length_c   1.000
_cell.angle_alpha   90.00
_cell.angle_beta   90.00
_cell.angle_gamma   90.00
#
_symmetry.space_group_name_H-M   'P 1'
#
loop_
_entity.id
_entity.type
_entity.pdbx_description
1 polymer ?
#
loop_
_entity_poly.entity_id
_entity_poly.type
_entity_poly.pdbx_seq_one_letter_code
_entity_poly.pdbx_strand_id
1 'polypeptide(L)'
;MSADTLQRILEFRDERNWKQFHNPKDLAISLSLEAAELLECFQWSGKDTEVAGKTAAMKEELSDVVIYALLLADRLGVDIDTAVREKIQVNAAKYPVQESYGNSAKYNKLKQIARSS
;
A
#
# COMPACT_ATOMS: atom_id res chain seq x y z
N MET A 1 8.40 3.44 -8.32
CA MET A 1 9.30 2.31 -7.93
C MET A 1 10.39 2.17 -8.98
N SER A 2 11.58 1.62 -8.67
CA SER A 2 12.57 1.41 -9.73
C SER A 2 12.03 0.36 -10.71
N ALA A 3 12.24 0.58 -12.02
CA ALA A 3 11.86 -0.41 -13.03
C ALA A 3 12.56 -1.76 -12.80
N ASP A 4 13.76 -1.74 -12.21
CA ASP A 4 14.54 -2.92 -11.83
C ASP A 4 13.81 -3.82 -10.82
N THR A 5 13.17 -3.26 -9.77
CA THR A 5 12.47 -4.08 -8.77
C THR A 5 11.27 -4.81 -9.38
N LEU A 6 10.44 -4.13 -10.18
CA LEU A 6 9.29 -4.77 -10.84
C LEU A 6 9.76 -5.88 -11.77
N GLN A 7 10.80 -5.63 -12.57
CA GLN A 7 11.34 -6.61 -13.50
C GLN A 7 11.79 -7.89 -12.77
N ARG A 8 12.53 -7.77 -11.66
CA ARG A 8 12.97 -8.92 -10.85
C ARG A 8 11.81 -9.73 -10.27
N ILE A 9 10.72 -9.07 -9.84
CA ILE A 9 9.52 -9.75 -9.34
C ILE A 9 8.85 -10.57 -10.46
N LEU A 10 8.73 -9.98 -11.65
CA LEU A 10 8.11 -10.65 -12.80
C LEU A 10 8.97 -11.83 -13.28
N GLU A 11 10.29 -11.66 -13.35
CA GLU A 11 11.24 -12.72 -13.66
C GLU A 11 11.13 -13.86 -12.65
N PHE A 12 11.16 -13.55 -11.35
CA PHE A 12 11.02 -14.57 -10.29
C PHE A 12 9.73 -15.39 -10.43
N ARG A 13 8.60 -14.73 -10.74
CA ARG A 13 7.31 -15.38 -11.01
C ARG A 13 7.38 -16.28 -12.24
N ASP A 14 7.94 -15.76 -13.34
CA ASP A 14 7.90 -16.41 -14.65
C ASP A 14 8.87 -17.59 -14.72
N GLU A 15 10.04 -17.51 -14.07
CA GLU A 15 10.97 -18.64 -13.87
C GLU A 15 10.30 -19.86 -13.22
N ARG A 16 9.30 -19.62 -12.38
CA ARG A 16 8.54 -20.67 -11.67
C ARG A 16 7.25 -21.04 -12.39
N ASN A 17 6.98 -20.44 -13.54
CA ASN A 17 5.74 -20.59 -14.29
C ASN A 17 4.49 -20.30 -13.42
N TRP A 18 4.60 -19.37 -12.46
CA TRP A 18 3.52 -19.08 -11.51
C TRP A 18 2.45 -18.14 -12.05
N LYS A 19 2.72 -17.50 -13.20
CA LYS A 19 1.76 -16.60 -13.87
C LYS A 19 0.37 -17.24 -14.08
N GLN A 20 0.31 -18.56 -14.25
CA GLN A 20 -0.94 -19.31 -14.39
C GLN A 20 -1.84 -19.30 -13.13
N PHE A 21 -1.25 -19.18 -11.93
CA PHE A 21 -1.98 -19.12 -10.66
C PHE A 21 -2.35 -17.68 -10.27
N HIS A 22 -1.68 -16.70 -10.86
CA HIS A 22 -1.80 -15.29 -10.55
C HIS A 22 -3.00 -14.66 -11.28
N ASN A 23 -4.23 -15.10 -10.97
CA ASN A 23 -5.43 -14.38 -11.41
C ASN A 23 -5.75 -13.21 -10.46
N PRO A 24 -6.52 -12.19 -10.91
CA PRO A 24 -6.76 -10.99 -10.10
C PRO A 24 -7.39 -11.26 -8.73
N LYS A 25 -8.29 -12.25 -8.62
CA LYS A 25 -8.96 -12.59 -7.37
C LYS A 25 -7.95 -13.16 -6.37
N ASP A 26 -7.14 -14.13 -6.80
CA ASP A 26 -6.18 -14.79 -5.90
C ASP A 26 -5.04 -13.84 -5.49
N LEU A 27 -4.55 -13.00 -6.40
CA LEU A 27 -3.56 -11.96 -6.06
C LEU A 27 -4.11 -10.94 -5.06
N ALA A 28 -5.37 -10.52 -5.19
CA ALA A 28 -6.00 -9.62 -4.24
C ALA A 28 -6.20 -10.28 -2.86
N ILE A 29 -6.49 -11.58 -2.83
CA ILE A 29 -6.53 -12.37 -1.59
C ILE A 29 -5.15 -12.41 -0.96
N SER A 30 -4.10 -12.81 -1.70
CA SER A 30 -2.72 -12.84 -1.18
C SER A 30 -2.29 -11.49 -0.62
N LEU A 31 -2.51 -10.39 -1.35
CA LEU A 31 -2.24 -9.04 -0.85
C LEU A 31 -2.93 -8.78 0.51
N SER A 32 -4.18 -9.19 0.66
CA SER A 32 -4.92 -9.02 1.91
C SER A 32 -4.39 -9.90 3.04
N LEU A 33 -3.83 -11.08 2.73
CA LEU A 33 -3.22 -11.96 3.72
C LEU A 33 -1.92 -11.35 4.23
N GLU A 34 -1.02 -10.90 3.34
CA GLU A 34 0.24 -10.25 3.76
C GLU A 34 -0.02 -8.95 4.53
N ALA A 35 -1.09 -8.23 4.18
CA ALA A 35 -1.50 -7.06 4.94
C ALA A 35 -1.97 -7.44 6.36
N ALA A 36 -2.54 -8.63 6.56
CA ALA A 36 -2.88 -9.14 7.87
C ALA A 36 -1.63 -9.59 8.65
N GLU A 37 -0.67 -10.26 8.01
CA GLU A 37 0.61 -10.63 8.62
C GLU A 37 1.40 -9.38 9.05
N LEU A 38 1.40 -8.32 8.22
CA LEU A 38 1.95 -7.03 8.59
C LEU A 38 1.26 -6.46 9.85
N LEU A 39 -0.05 -6.64 10.03
CA LEU A 39 -0.75 -6.18 11.23
C LEU A 39 -0.31 -6.96 12.48
N GLU A 40 0.11 -8.21 12.37
CA GLU A 40 0.60 -9.02 13.50
C GLU A 40 1.88 -8.43 14.11
N CYS A 41 2.68 -7.72 13.31
CA CYS A 41 3.83 -6.97 13.82
C CYS A 41 3.43 -5.93 14.89
N PHE A 42 2.23 -5.37 14.79
CA PHE A 42 1.69 -4.37 15.70
C PHE A 42 0.66 -4.92 16.70
N GLN A 43 0.26 -6.19 16.55
CA GLN A 43 -0.71 -6.80 17.42
C GLN A 43 -0.13 -6.97 18.84
N TRP A 44 -0.99 -6.73 19.85
CA TRP A 44 -0.66 -6.84 21.28
C TRP A 44 0.44 -5.89 21.77
N SER A 45 0.81 -4.89 20.98
CA SER A 45 1.82 -3.88 21.33
C SER A 45 1.34 -2.87 22.40
N GLY A 46 0.05 -2.89 22.75
CA GLY A 46 -0.51 -2.02 23.77
C GLY A 46 -0.55 -0.55 23.30
N LYS A 47 0.26 0.31 23.92
CA LYS A 47 0.46 1.71 23.46
C LYS A 47 1.61 1.83 22.45
N ASP A 48 2.34 0.76 22.16
CA ASP A 48 3.49 0.83 21.28
C ASP A 48 3.03 1.11 19.85
N THR A 49 3.27 2.35 19.44
CA THR A 49 3.20 2.83 18.06
C THR A 49 4.46 2.47 17.27
N GLU A 50 5.33 1.64 17.84
CA GLU A 50 6.64 1.28 17.30
C GLU A 50 6.78 -0.24 17.08
N VAL A 51 7.78 -0.63 16.31
CA VAL A 51 8.04 -2.02 15.88
C VAL A 51 9.25 -2.60 16.62
N ALA A 52 9.43 -2.22 17.90
CA ALA A 52 10.60 -2.59 18.69
C ALA A 52 10.75 -4.13 18.77
N GLY A 53 11.93 -4.63 18.36
CA GLY A 53 12.21 -6.07 18.33
C GLY A 53 11.57 -6.85 17.18
N LYS A 54 10.76 -6.22 16.32
CA LYS A 54 10.05 -6.86 15.20
C LYS A 54 10.39 -6.26 13.82
N THR A 55 11.39 -5.37 13.73
CA THR A 55 11.75 -4.65 12.50
C THR A 55 12.03 -5.56 11.31
N ALA A 56 12.58 -6.76 11.54
CA ALA A 56 12.82 -7.73 10.47
C ALA A 56 11.51 -8.25 9.88
N ALA A 57 10.62 -8.78 10.73
CA ALA A 57 9.30 -9.27 10.33
C ALA A 57 8.49 -8.17 9.61
N MET A 58 8.41 -6.96 10.18
CA MET A 58 7.68 -5.87 9.52
C MET A 58 8.21 -5.53 8.12
N LYS A 59 9.54 -5.59 7.92
CA LYS A 59 10.13 -5.35 6.59
C LYS A 59 9.77 -6.45 5.59
N GLU A 60 9.71 -7.69 6.06
CA GLU A 60 9.29 -8.85 5.26
C GLU A 60 7.84 -8.68 4.82
N GLU A 61 6.91 -8.56 5.77
CA GLU A 61 5.47 -8.46 5.46
C GLU A 61 5.12 -7.22 4.63
N LEU A 62 5.76 -6.07 4.91
CA LEU A 62 5.56 -4.87 4.11
C LEU A 62 6.07 -5.06 2.68
N SER A 63 7.16 -5.80 2.49
CA SER A 63 7.68 -6.11 1.16
C SER A 63 6.72 -7.04 0.42
N ASP A 64 6.15 -8.04 1.09
CA ASP A 64 5.20 -8.98 0.48
C ASP A 64 3.90 -8.30 0.06
N VAL A 65 3.36 -7.40 0.89
CA VAL A 65 2.23 -6.52 0.48
C VAL A 65 2.54 -5.78 -0.82
N VAL A 66 3.74 -5.19 -0.92
CA VAL A 66 4.15 -4.47 -2.13
C VAL A 66 4.32 -5.41 -3.32
N ILE A 67 4.92 -6.57 -3.15
CA ILE A 67 5.12 -7.57 -4.21
C ILE A 67 3.78 -8.01 -4.79
N TYR A 68 2.80 -8.37 -3.96
CA TYR A 68 1.49 -8.78 -4.46
C TYR A 68 0.70 -7.62 -5.07
N ALA A 69 0.84 -6.39 -4.56
CA ALA A 69 0.26 -5.21 -5.21
C ALA A 69 0.83 -4.97 -6.61
N LEU A 70 2.14 -5.14 -6.79
CA LEU A 70 2.80 -5.01 -8.09
C LEU A 70 2.40 -6.13 -9.05
N LEU A 71 2.34 -7.38 -8.57
CA LEU A 71 1.87 -8.53 -9.36
C LEU A 71 0.40 -8.35 -9.79
N LEU A 72 -0.45 -7.83 -8.90
CA LEU A 72 -1.85 -7.53 -9.21
C LEU A 72 -1.96 -6.43 -10.26
N ALA A 73 -1.17 -5.35 -10.13
CA ALA A 73 -1.15 -4.28 -11.11
C ALA A 73 -0.69 -4.77 -12.49
N ASP A 74 0.39 -5.54 -12.57
CA ASP A 74 0.85 -6.19 -13.81
C ASP A 74 -0.26 -7.07 -14.41
N ARG A 75 -0.93 -7.88 -13.58
CA ARG A 75 -1.99 -8.78 -14.04
C ARG A 75 -3.20 -8.04 -14.60
N LEU A 76 -3.49 -6.86 -14.06
CA LEU A 76 -4.59 -5.98 -14.49
C LEU A 76 -4.20 -5.01 -15.61
N GLY A 77 -2.92 -4.96 -16.00
CA GLY A 77 -2.42 -3.99 -16.98
C GLY A 77 -2.43 -2.55 -16.48
N VAL A 78 -2.30 -2.35 -15.16
CA VAL A 78 -2.29 -1.04 -14.51
C VAL A 78 -0.85 -0.56 -14.38
N ASP A 79 -0.54 0.59 -14.97
CA ASP A 79 0.67 1.35 -14.61
C ASP A 79 0.49 1.94 -13.21
N ILE A 80 0.92 1.19 -12.22
CA ILE A 80 0.77 1.54 -10.81
C ILE A 80 1.53 2.80 -10.42
N ASP A 81 2.66 3.08 -11.08
CA ASP A 81 3.50 4.23 -10.78
C ASP A 81 2.78 5.52 -11.23
N THR A 82 2.16 5.50 -12.41
CA THR A 82 1.29 6.58 -12.89
C THR A 82 0.02 6.69 -12.06
N ALA A 83 -0.66 5.58 -11.75
CA ALA A 83 -1.87 5.59 -10.93
C ALA A 83 -1.63 6.18 -9.53
N VAL A 84 -0.50 5.88 -8.90
CA VAL A 84 -0.11 6.46 -7.60
C VAL A 84 0.13 7.97 -7.72
N ARG A 85 0.84 8.44 -8.76
CA ARG A 85 1.07 9.87 -9.01
C ARG A 85 -0.25 10.64 -9.16
N GLU A 86 -1.16 10.14 -9.98
CA GLU A 86 -2.49 10.72 -10.17
C GLU A 86 -3.28 10.73 -8.86
N LYS A 87 -3.22 9.63 -8.11
CA LYS A 87 -3.90 9.52 -6.82
C LYS A 87 -3.37 10.53 -5.79
N ILE A 88 -2.07 10.81 -5.79
CA ILE A 88 -1.47 11.85 -4.95
C ILE A 88 -2.01 13.23 -5.32
N GLN A 89 -2.12 13.57 -6.61
CA GLN A 89 -2.71 14.85 -7.05
C GLN A 89 -4.16 14.99 -6.59
N VAL A 90 -4.96 13.93 -6.76
CA VAL A 90 -6.34 13.88 -6.26
C VAL A 90 -6.40 14.04 -4.74
N ASN A 91 -5.48 13.42 -4.00
CA ASN A 91 -5.42 13.54 -2.55
C ASN A 91 -5.00 14.94 -2.11
N ALA A 92 -4.04 15.58 -2.78
CA ALA A 92 -3.62 16.96 -2.50
C ALA A 92 -4.77 17.95 -2.70
N ALA A 93 -5.61 17.76 -3.73
CA ALA A 93 -6.81 18.57 -3.92
C ALA A 93 -7.89 18.31 -2.86
N LYS A 94 -7.96 17.09 -2.30
CA LYS A 94 -8.90 16.74 -1.22
C LYS A 94 -8.43 17.22 0.16
N TYR A 95 -7.13 17.35 0.37
CA TYR A 95 -6.51 17.75 1.62
C TYR A 95 -5.50 18.89 1.37
N PRO A 96 -5.99 20.13 1.15
CA PRO A 96 -5.10 21.28 0.98
C PRO A 96 -4.27 21.53 2.24
N VAL A 97 -2.98 21.85 2.09
CA VAL A 97 -2.04 22.04 3.22
C VAL A 97 -2.60 22.98 4.29
N GLN A 98 -3.17 24.13 3.88
CA GLN A 98 -3.71 25.13 4.79
C GLN A 98 -4.86 24.62 5.66
N GLU A 99 -5.62 23.63 5.17
CA GLU A 99 -6.77 23.06 5.87
C GLU A 99 -6.44 21.77 6.62
N SER A 100 -5.43 21.01 6.18
CA SER A 100 -5.14 19.67 6.69
C SER A 100 -3.83 19.54 7.49
N TYR A 101 -2.99 20.57 7.56
CA TYR A 101 -1.74 20.51 8.32
C TYR A 101 -2.03 20.22 9.81
N GLY A 102 -1.42 19.16 10.34
CA GLY A 102 -1.61 18.72 11.74
C GLY A 102 -3.02 18.19 12.06
N ASN A 103 -3.90 18.00 11.07
CA ASN A 103 -5.28 17.59 11.27
C ASN A 103 -5.61 16.31 10.50
N SER A 104 -5.92 15.23 11.23
CA SER A 104 -6.27 13.92 10.66
C SER A 104 -7.76 13.76 10.32
N ALA A 105 -8.57 14.80 10.50
CA ALA A 105 -9.98 14.77 10.16
C ALA A 105 -10.17 14.50 8.66
N LYS A 106 -11.12 13.63 8.31
CA LYS A 106 -11.50 13.40 6.91
C LYS A 106 -11.91 14.71 6.24
N TYR A 107 -11.60 14.87 4.95
CA TYR A 107 -11.85 16.10 4.18
C TYR A 107 -13.28 16.65 4.29
N ASN A 108 -14.29 15.79 4.42
CA ASN A 108 -15.68 16.20 4.64
C ASN A 108 -15.87 17.02 5.94
N LYS A 109 -15.13 16.68 7.00
CA LYS A 109 -15.15 17.40 8.28
C LYS A 109 -14.29 18.67 8.22
N LEU A 110 -13.17 18.67 7.49
CA LEU A 110 -12.34 19.87 7.29
C LEU A 110 -13.11 21.01 6.61
N LYS A 111 -13.86 20.69 5.55
CA LYS A 111 -14.72 21.68 4.86
C LYS A 111 -15.82 22.26 5.75
N GLN A 112 -16.29 21.52 6.75
CA GLN A 112 -17.27 22.04 7.71
C GLN A 112 -16.62 22.99 8.71
N ILE A 113 -15.43 22.65 9.23
CA ILE A 113 -14.67 23.51 10.16
C ILE A 113 -14.29 24.84 9.48
N ALA A 114 -13.80 24.79 8.24
CA ALA A 114 -13.41 25.99 7.48
C ALA A 114 -14.60 26.90 7.12
N ARG A 115 -15.83 26.37 7.05
CA ARG A 115 -17.06 27.16 6.81
C ARG A 115 -17.69 27.71 8.10
N SER A 116 -17.24 27.22 9.25
CA SER A 116 -17.75 27.61 10.57
C SER A 116 -16.80 28.56 11.31
N SER A 117 -15.66 28.90 10.70
CA SER A 117 -14.62 29.80 11.19
C SER A 117 -14.65 31.10 10.40
#